data_AF-A0A809DYY2-F1
#
_entry.id   AF-A0A809DYY2-F1
#
_cell.length_a   1.000
_cell.length_b   1.000
_cell.length_c   1.000
_cell.angle_alpha   90.00
_cell.angle_beta   90.00
_cell.angle_gamma   90.00
#
_symmetry.space_group_name_H-M   'P 1'
#
loop_
_entity.id
_entity.type
_entity.pdbx_description
1 polymer ?
#
loop_
_entity_poly.entity_id
_entity_poly.type
_entity_poly.pdbx_seq_one_letter_code
_entity_poly.pdbx_strand_id
1 'polypeptide(L)'
;MDNRALVAYINSDVIGELVEHNNIWSFQYSPTWLSHPACFALSPHLPLGPDAIVDGGTDRPIQSYFDNLLPEEGARILLAQDAGIRTPEDAFALLAHYGAESAGSLTLLPPGRAPDTDEMLVPLPDDVLDARIQALPRVPLSHDAPKKMSLAGAQHKLAVVLKEGALFEPSGHTPSTHILKPNHQSADDYPHTVINEWFVMTLAERAGLEVPAVSRRYAPSPVYLIERFDRTWQGGEWKRLHAIDGCQMLNLARIFKYTSWNLESLGKIVDACRASAIARVRMFEWLVFCLTVCNGDSHLKNLSVLVAADGLRLSPHYDLLSDGVYETAGYSSKGRWPGQTEFTASVAGIKRYAEFTRQHVLDVGQALGLAPRTAVRLLDALLGAIPAQADALLREVEQENAIMLRTRPELGATFAGELQCLRAIRHIVSRKWRSGWPDDKKPTPTRRLASACRCNACARTQLPLRGTSRRLRTASASVSSTLSESSQPMQASVTLWP
;
A
#
# COMPACT_ATOMS: atom_id res chain seq x y z
N MET A 1 -18.00 29.79 -7.44
CA MET A 1 -17.07 29.30 -6.41
C MET A 1 -15.70 29.77 -6.81
N ASP A 2 -14.86 30.17 -5.87
CA ASP A 2 -13.57 30.75 -6.20
C ASP A 2 -12.59 29.68 -6.69
N ASN A 3 -11.63 30.10 -7.52
CA ASN A 3 -10.63 29.22 -8.10
C ASN A 3 -9.66 28.76 -7.00
N ARG A 4 -9.57 27.46 -6.74
CA ARG A 4 -8.66 26.93 -5.70
C ARG A 4 -7.32 26.58 -6.33
N ALA A 5 -6.21 26.97 -5.70
CA ALA A 5 -4.87 26.77 -6.25
C ALA A 5 -3.85 26.42 -5.16
N LEU A 6 -2.88 25.57 -5.50
CA LEU A 6 -1.74 25.17 -4.67
C LEU A 6 -0.50 25.01 -5.56
N VAL A 7 0.61 25.61 -5.17
CA VAL A 7 1.92 25.39 -5.80
C VAL A 7 2.55 24.15 -5.19
N ALA A 8 3.02 23.23 -6.04
CA ALA A 8 3.66 21.98 -5.66
C ALA A 8 5.18 22.12 -5.70
N TYR A 9 5.83 21.84 -4.57
CA TYR A 9 7.29 21.86 -4.40
C TYR A 9 7.83 20.46 -4.09
N ILE A 10 9.07 20.19 -4.47
CA ILE A 10 9.89 19.09 -3.92
C ILE A 10 11.18 19.71 -3.38
N ASN A 11 11.39 19.60 -2.08
CA ASN A 11 12.43 20.35 -1.37
C ASN A 11 12.23 21.87 -1.61
N SER A 12 13.13 22.52 -2.35
CA SER A 12 13.01 23.94 -2.74
C SER A 12 12.55 24.16 -4.18
N ASP A 13 12.46 23.11 -5.00
CA ASP A 13 12.16 23.21 -6.43
C ASP A 13 10.65 23.36 -6.66
N VAL A 14 10.23 24.41 -7.37
CA VAL A 14 8.85 24.59 -7.85
C VAL A 14 8.59 23.58 -8.97
N ILE A 15 7.75 22.56 -8.72
CA ILE A 15 7.43 21.53 -9.72
C ILE A 15 6.31 21.99 -10.64
N GLY A 16 5.28 22.63 -10.11
CA GLY A 16 4.11 23.06 -10.89
C GLY A 16 3.00 23.65 -10.02
N GLU A 17 1.88 24.00 -10.66
CA GLU A 17 0.67 24.50 -10.00
C GLU A 17 -0.48 23.49 -10.18
N LEU A 18 -1.13 23.17 -9.06
CA LEU A 18 -2.36 22.39 -8.96
C LEU A 18 -3.54 23.36 -8.79
N VAL A 19 -4.52 23.30 -9.68
CA VAL A 19 -5.71 24.17 -9.67
C VAL A 19 -6.98 23.32 -9.67
N GLU A 20 -8.02 23.78 -8.98
CA GLU A 20 -9.38 23.28 -9.17
C GLU A 20 -10.32 24.43 -9.55
N HIS A 21 -11.05 24.21 -10.65
CA HIS A 21 -12.14 25.06 -11.11
C HIS A 21 -13.42 24.23 -11.28
N ASN A 22 -14.48 24.56 -10.54
CA ASN A 22 -15.78 23.87 -10.60
C ASN A 22 -15.69 22.32 -10.51
N ASN A 23 -14.86 21.78 -9.60
CA ASN A 23 -14.62 20.33 -9.43
C ASN A 23 -14.02 19.62 -10.67
N ILE A 24 -13.30 20.38 -11.50
CA ILE A 24 -12.34 19.90 -12.50
C ILE A 24 -10.94 20.32 -12.02
N TRP A 25 -10.02 19.37 -11.94
CA TRP A 25 -8.66 19.59 -11.46
C TRP A 25 -7.72 19.74 -12.67
N SER A 26 -6.76 20.65 -12.60
CA SER A 26 -5.70 20.82 -13.59
C SER A 26 -4.33 20.90 -12.92
N PHE A 27 -3.29 20.42 -13.60
CA PHE A 27 -1.91 20.51 -13.15
C PHE A 27 -0.99 20.96 -14.29
N GLN A 28 -0.21 22.02 -14.06
CA GLN A 28 0.76 22.53 -15.03
C GLN A 28 2.17 22.52 -14.43
N TYR A 29 3.12 21.89 -15.13
CA TYR A 29 4.52 21.90 -14.72
C TYR A 29 5.13 23.30 -14.87
N SER A 30 6.01 23.66 -13.94
CA SER A 30 6.71 24.94 -14.00
C SER A 30 7.74 24.94 -15.15
N PRO A 31 7.93 26.06 -15.88
CA PRO A 31 8.99 26.17 -16.88
C PRO A 31 10.38 25.90 -16.30
N THR A 32 10.60 26.26 -15.03
CA THR A 32 11.83 25.97 -14.28
C THR A 32 12.05 24.47 -14.11
N TRP A 33 11.03 23.69 -13.73
CA TRP A 33 11.15 22.24 -13.61
C TRP A 33 11.33 21.56 -14.97
N LEU A 34 10.61 22.00 -15.99
CA LEU A 34 10.77 21.50 -17.37
C LEU A 34 12.19 21.76 -17.93
N SER A 35 12.88 22.79 -17.43
CA SER A 35 14.29 23.08 -17.76
C SER A 35 15.33 22.40 -16.83
N HIS A 36 14.88 21.77 -15.74
CA HIS A 36 15.79 21.27 -14.70
C HIS A 36 16.50 19.97 -15.15
N PRO A 37 17.83 19.85 -15.01
CA PRO A 37 18.58 18.69 -15.51
C PRO A 37 18.25 17.36 -14.81
N ALA A 38 17.58 17.41 -13.65
CA ALA A 38 17.10 16.24 -12.92
C ALA A 38 15.55 16.15 -12.90
N CYS A 39 14.87 16.73 -13.89
CA CYS A 39 13.41 16.71 -13.97
C CYS A 39 12.83 15.31 -14.18
N PHE A 40 11.61 15.10 -13.68
CA PHE A 40 10.82 13.89 -13.85
C PHE A 40 9.32 14.22 -13.74
N ALA A 41 8.48 13.38 -14.34
CA ALA A 41 7.03 13.44 -14.14
C ALA A 41 6.65 12.94 -12.73
N LEU A 42 5.66 13.56 -12.10
CA LEU A 42 5.11 13.14 -10.80
C LEU A 42 4.48 11.74 -10.84
N SER A 43 3.93 11.35 -11.99
CA SER A 43 3.45 9.99 -12.27
C SER A 43 3.59 9.74 -13.77
N PRO A 44 3.73 8.48 -14.24
CA PRO A 44 3.58 8.15 -15.66
C PRO A 44 2.28 8.67 -16.29
N HIS A 45 1.26 8.94 -15.49
CA HIS A 45 -0.04 9.48 -15.91
C HIS A 45 -0.14 11.01 -15.78
N LEU A 46 0.92 11.68 -15.32
CA LEU A 46 1.08 13.14 -15.31
C LEU A 46 2.33 13.52 -16.14
N PRO A 47 2.38 13.25 -17.45
CA PRO A 47 3.59 13.41 -18.27
C PRO A 47 4.11 14.85 -18.31
N LEU A 48 5.43 15.02 -18.42
CA LEU A 48 6.06 16.34 -18.57
C LEU A 48 5.60 17.03 -19.87
N GLY A 49 5.16 18.27 -19.75
CA GLY A 49 4.76 19.13 -20.87
C GLY A 49 4.57 20.59 -20.41
N PRO A 50 4.62 21.56 -21.34
CA PRO A 50 4.42 22.98 -21.02
C PRO A 50 2.95 23.34 -20.79
N ASP A 51 2.03 22.60 -21.38
CA ASP A 51 0.59 22.80 -21.28
C ASP A 51 0.03 22.21 -19.99
N ALA A 52 -1.08 22.78 -19.50
CA ALA A 52 -1.78 22.23 -18.35
C ALA A 52 -2.46 20.90 -18.69
N ILE A 53 -2.20 19.86 -17.90
CA ILE A 53 -3.01 18.64 -17.85
C ILE A 53 -4.34 19.02 -17.18
N VAL A 54 -5.47 18.51 -17.68
CA VAL A 54 -6.81 18.79 -17.14
C VAL A 54 -7.60 17.48 -17.03
N ASP A 55 -8.20 17.26 -15.86
CA ASP A 55 -9.05 16.08 -15.60
C ASP A 55 -10.33 16.11 -16.44
N GLY A 56 -10.77 14.93 -16.88
CA GLY A 56 -11.98 14.76 -17.67
C GLY A 56 -13.23 14.46 -16.83
N GLY A 57 -14.31 14.11 -17.55
CA GLY A 57 -15.51 13.55 -16.92
C GLY A 57 -15.29 12.14 -16.35
N THR A 58 -14.52 11.31 -17.04
CA THR A 58 -14.33 9.88 -16.71
C THR A 58 -12.91 9.55 -16.26
N ASP A 59 -11.89 10.03 -16.97
CA ASP A 59 -10.48 9.88 -16.57
C ASP A 59 -10.08 11.11 -15.75
N ARG A 60 -9.46 10.88 -14.59
CA ARG A 60 -9.14 11.91 -13.59
C ARG A 60 -7.78 11.66 -12.95
N PRO A 61 -6.68 11.70 -13.72
CA PRO A 61 -5.36 11.37 -13.21
C PRO A 61 -4.87 12.35 -12.14
N ILE A 62 -5.24 13.62 -12.20
CA ILE A 62 -4.78 14.63 -11.25
C ILE A 62 -5.49 14.44 -9.91
N GLN A 63 -6.82 14.41 -9.90
CA GLN A 63 -7.58 14.14 -8.67
C GLN A 63 -7.22 12.78 -8.07
N SER A 64 -7.06 11.73 -8.89
CA SER A 64 -6.66 10.40 -8.40
C SER A 64 -5.25 10.40 -7.81
N TYR A 65 -4.29 11.08 -8.44
CA TYR A 65 -2.92 11.16 -7.94
C TYR A 65 -2.83 11.90 -6.60
N PHE A 66 -3.46 13.08 -6.50
CA PHE A 66 -3.38 13.91 -5.30
C PHE A 66 -4.27 13.42 -4.15
N ASP A 67 -5.44 12.83 -4.41
CA ASP A 67 -6.29 12.24 -3.35
C ASP A 67 -5.66 11.01 -2.68
N ASN A 68 -4.73 10.32 -3.37
CA ASN A 68 -3.97 9.20 -2.79
C ASN A 68 -2.92 9.61 -1.74
N LEU A 69 -2.54 10.90 -1.68
CA LEU A 69 -1.62 11.47 -0.67
C LEU A 69 -2.30 11.67 0.70
N LEU A 70 -3.64 11.61 0.74
CA LEU A 70 -4.45 11.80 1.94
C LEU A 70 -4.61 10.50 2.73
N PRO A 71 -4.89 10.56 4.05
CA PRO A 71 -5.32 9.38 4.80
C PRO A 71 -6.62 8.81 4.25
N GLU A 72 -6.92 7.59 4.68
CA GLU A 72 -8.11 6.86 4.27
C GLU A 72 -9.09 6.70 5.44
N GLU A 73 -10.32 6.31 5.11
CA GLU A 73 -11.30 5.75 6.05
C GLU A 73 -11.49 6.65 7.30
N GLY A 74 -11.42 6.10 8.52
CA GLY A 74 -11.65 6.85 9.76
C GLY A 74 -10.63 7.97 10.00
N ALA A 75 -9.37 7.79 9.63
CA ALA A 75 -8.33 8.81 9.79
C ALA A 75 -8.62 10.06 8.94
N ARG A 76 -9.20 9.88 7.75
CA ARG A 76 -9.61 10.99 6.87
C ARG A 76 -10.76 11.80 7.46
N ILE A 77 -11.75 11.14 8.05
CA ILE A 77 -12.88 11.79 8.72
C ILE A 77 -12.37 12.62 9.91
N LEU A 78 -11.45 12.06 10.69
CA LEU A 78 -10.88 12.73 11.86
C LEU A 78 -10.01 13.95 11.48
N LEU A 79 -9.22 13.87 10.41
CA LEU A 79 -8.51 15.06 9.87
C LEU A 79 -9.47 16.12 9.33
N ALA A 80 -10.55 15.73 8.64
CA ALA A 80 -11.54 16.70 8.17
C ALA A 80 -12.18 17.47 9.35
N GLN A 81 -12.50 16.76 10.44
CA GLN A 81 -13.04 17.36 11.66
C GLN A 81 -12.03 18.29 12.35
N ASP A 82 -10.77 17.86 12.49
CA ASP A 82 -9.67 18.65 13.08
C ASP A 82 -9.38 19.95 12.30
N ALA A 83 -9.48 19.91 10.97
CA ALA A 83 -9.35 21.08 10.10
C ALA A 83 -10.62 21.95 9.99
N GLY A 84 -11.74 21.55 10.60
CA GLY A 84 -13.04 22.22 10.44
C GLY A 84 -13.68 22.06 9.03
N ILE A 85 -13.18 21.12 8.23
CA ILE A 85 -13.64 20.84 6.87
C ILE A 85 -14.94 20.01 6.94
N ARG A 86 -16.02 20.58 6.39
CA ARG A 86 -17.39 20.03 6.49
C ARG A 86 -17.60 18.69 5.78
N THR A 87 -16.73 18.33 4.84
CA THR A 87 -16.90 17.21 3.92
C THR A 87 -15.55 16.50 3.75
N PRO A 88 -15.35 15.30 4.34
CA PRO A 88 -14.09 14.55 4.21
C PRO A 88 -13.70 14.24 2.76
N GLU A 89 -14.67 14.21 1.84
CA GLU A 89 -14.47 13.98 0.41
C GLU A 89 -13.87 15.19 -0.32
N ASP A 90 -13.83 16.37 0.29
CA ASP A 90 -13.16 17.56 -0.28
C ASP A 90 -11.62 17.44 -0.17
N ALA A 91 -11.06 16.66 -1.08
CA ALA A 91 -9.64 16.39 -1.18
C ALA A 91 -8.81 17.68 -1.32
N PHE A 92 -9.30 18.70 -2.04
CA PHE A 92 -8.55 19.93 -2.23
C PHE A 92 -8.47 20.74 -0.93
N ALA A 93 -9.56 20.81 -0.15
CA ALA A 93 -9.53 21.46 1.15
C ALA A 93 -8.57 20.75 2.13
N LEU A 94 -8.56 19.41 2.13
CA LEU A 94 -7.61 18.63 2.93
C LEU A 94 -6.15 18.86 2.50
N LEU A 95 -5.87 18.90 1.19
CA LEU A 95 -4.53 19.21 0.67
C LEU A 95 -4.12 20.67 0.93
N ALA A 96 -5.05 21.61 0.93
CA ALA A 96 -4.76 23.01 1.25
C ALA A 96 -4.48 23.24 2.75
N HIS A 97 -5.02 22.39 3.63
CA HIS A 97 -4.78 22.45 5.08
C HIS A 97 -3.54 21.65 5.51
N TYR A 98 -3.37 20.42 4.99
CA TYR A 98 -2.34 19.47 5.44
C TYR A 98 -1.21 19.24 4.43
N GLY A 99 -1.34 19.70 3.18
CA GLY A 99 -0.37 19.43 2.11
C GLY A 99 1.00 20.10 2.27
N ALA A 100 1.14 21.04 3.21
CA ALA A 100 2.43 21.64 3.58
C ALA A 100 3.49 20.59 4.01
N GLU A 101 3.05 19.41 4.47
CA GLU A 101 3.92 18.23 4.59
C GLU A 101 3.10 16.95 4.33
N SER A 102 3.56 16.08 3.42
CA SER A 102 2.78 14.92 2.94
C SER A 102 3.48 13.55 3.06
N ALA A 103 2.71 12.48 2.84
CA ALA A 103 3.19 11.14 2.51
C ALA A 103 3.88 11.12 1.13
N GLY A 104 5.06 11.71 1.07
CA GLY A 104 5.95 11.66 -0.07
C GLY A 104 6.97 12.79 0.00
N SER A 105 7.36 13.27 -1.18
CA SER A 105 8.27 14.41 -1.33
C SER A 105 7.59 15.76 -1.54
N LEU A 106 6.27 15.77 -1.73
CA LEU A 106 5.52 16.96 -2.11
C LEU A 106 5.20 17.85 -0.90
N THR A 107 5.45 19.14 -1.09
CA THR A 107 4.99 20.23 -0.23
C THR A 107 4.05 21.10 -1.07
N LEU A 108 2.77 21.17 -0.68
CA LEU A 108 1.72 21.92 -1.37
C LEU A 108 1.39 23.17 -0.56
N LEU A 109 1.50 24.35 -1.18
CA LEU A 109 1.35 25.64 -0.51
C LEU A 109 0.45 26.58 -1.32
N PRO A 110 -0.32 27.49 -0.69
CA PRO A 110 -1.07 28.51 -1.41
C PRO A 110 -0.15 29.40 -2.28
N PRO A 111 -0.59 29.85 -3.46
CA PRO A 111 0.18 30.76 -4.30
C PRO A 111 0.71 31.99 -3.54
N GLY A 112 1.97 32.32 -3.78
CA GLY A 112 2.68 33.39 -3.06
C GLY A 112 3.35 32.95 -1.74
N ARG A 113 3.09 31.75 -1.22
CA ARG A 113 3.86 31.16 -0.11
C ARG A 113 4.91 30.17 -0.65
N ALA A 114 6.18 30.48 -0.39
CA ALA A 114 7.29 29.54 -0.57
C ALA A 114 7.42 28.60 0.65
N PRO A 115 8.13 27.45 0.52
CA PRO A 115 8.50 26.63 1.67
C PRO A 115 9.28 27.46 2.70
N ASP A 116 8.98 27.25 3.98
CA ASP A 116 9.71 27.89 5.07
C ASP A 116 11.20 27.47 5.00
N THR A 117 12.11 28.38 5.33
CA THR A 117 13.57 28.14 5.29
C THR A 117 14.16 27.68 6.61
N ASP A 118 13.48 27.95 7.71
CA ASP A 118 14.01 27.71 9.05
C ASP A 118 13.94 26.23 9.40
N GLU A 119 15.05 25.64 9.85
CA GLU A 119 15.06 24.30 10.41
C GLU A 119 14.76 24.34 11.91
N MET A 120 13.75 23.58 12.35
CA MET A 120 13.36 23.52 13.75
C MET A 120 12.88 22.12 14.14
N LEU A 121 13.40 21.63 15.25
CA LEU A 121 12.99 20.39 15.90
C LEU A 121 12.38 20.72 17.26
N VAL A 122 11.10 20.41 17.45
CA VAL A 122 10.42 20.54 18.74
C VAL A 122 10.57 19.21 19.48
N PRO A 123 11.12 19.16 20.70
CA PRO A 123 11.23 17.91 21.45
C PRO A 123 9.87 17.26 21.68
N LEU A 124 9.80 15.93 21.56
CA LEU A 124 8.61 15.13 21.85
C LEU A 124 8.91 14.17 23.03
N PRO A 125 8.66 14.60 24.28
CA PRO A 125 8.78 13.76 25.46
C PRO A 125 7.84 12.54 25.43
N ASP A 126 8.25 11.46 26.10
CA ASP A 126 7.50 10.19 26.13
C ASP A 126 6.14 10.30 26.84
N ASP A 127 6.01 11.20 27.82
CA ASP A 127 4.76 11.48 28.54
C ASP A 127 3.77 12.32 27.70
N VAL A 128 4.28 13.28 26.93
CA VAL A 128 3.48 14.03 25.95
C VAL A 128 2.99 13.10 24.83
N LEU A 129 3.85 12.20 24.36
CA LEU A 129 3.50 11.19 23.36
C LEU A 129 2.45 10.21 23.91
N ASP A 130 2.63 9.67 25.13
CA ASP A 130 1.63 8.79 25.75
C ASP A 130 0.27 9.48 25.89
N ALA A 131 0.25 10.73 26.39
CA ALA A 131 -0.99 11.49 26.54
C ALA A 131 -1.76 11.65 25.21
N ARG A 132 -1.07 11.90 24.09
CA ARG A 132 -1.71 11.92 22.76
C ARG A 132 -2.19 10.53 22.31
N ILE A 133 -1.49 9.46 22.67
CA ILE A 133 -1.91 8.08 22.36
C ILE A 133 -3.18 7.72 23.16
N GLN A 134 -3.27 8.07 24.44
CA GLN A 134 -4.48 7.89 25.27
C GLN A 134 -5.67 8.79 24.86
N ALA A 135 -5.42 9.82 24.04
CA ALA A 135 -6.48 10.67 23.47
C ALA A 135 -7.18 10.04 22.25
N LEU A 136 -6.55 9.07 21.58
CA LEU A 136 -7.11 8.36 20.44
C LEU A 136 -8.37 7.54 20.83
N PRO A 137 -9.23 7.18 19.86
CA PRO A 137 -9.33 7.72 18.50
C PRO A 137 -10.02 9.10 18.44
N ARG A 138 -10.28 9.75 19.58
CA ARG A 138 -11.12 10.97 19.68
C ARG A 138 -10.45 12.23 19.12
N VAL A 139 -9.13 12.29 19.18
CA VAL A 139 -8.28 13.42 18.73
C VAL A 139 -7.15 12.82 17.91
N PRO A 140 -6.80 13.34 16.72
CA PRO A 140 -5.74 12.75 15.90
C PRO A 140 -4.37 12.91 16.57
N LEU A 141 -3.48 11.91 16.40
CA LEU A 141 -2.14 11.88 17.02
C LEU A 141 -1.26 13.10 16.67
N SER A 142 -1.60 13.81 15.59
CA SER A 142 -0.97 15.03 15.09
C SER A 142 -1.69 16.33 15.49
N HIS A 143 -2.67 16.31 16.41
CA HIS A 143 -3.47 17.49 16.77
C HIS A 143 -2.63 18.68 17.28
N ASP A 144 -1.69 18.42 18.19
CA ASP A 144 -0.77 19.44 18.73
C ASP A 144 0.58 19.49 17.97
N ALA A 145 0.71 18.79 16.84
CA ALA A 145 1.97 18.72 16.10
C ALA A 145 2.26 20.05 15.38
N PRO A 146 3.50 20.60 15.48
CA PRO A 146 3.91 21.79 14.73
C PRO A 146 3.71 21.68 13.21
N LYS A 147 3.86 20.45 12.67
CA LYS A 147 3.46 20.06 11.32
C LYS A 147 2.37 18.99 11.38
N LYS A 148 1.14 19.37 11.04
CA LYS A 148 0.06 18.41 10.79
C LYS A 148 0.29 17.74 9.42
N MET A 149 1.01 16.61 9.39
CA MET A 149 1.33 15.90 8.14
C MET A 149 0.15 15.07 7.62
N SER A 150 -0.12 15.17 6.31
CA SER A 150 -1.03 14.24 5.61
C SER A 150 -0.32 12.91 5.31
N LEU A 151 -0.45 11.91 6.19
CA LEU A 151 0.10 10.56 5.95
C LEU A 151 -0.99 9.56 5.49
N ALA A 152 -0.77 8.93 4.32
CA ALA A 152 -1.70 7.97 3.73
C ALA A 152 -1.91 6.68 4.56
N GLY A 153 -3.04 5.99 4.31
CA GLY A 153 -3.50 4.79 5.01
C GLY A 153 -4.52 5.07 6.12
N ALA A 154 -4.97 4.00 6.81
CA ALA A 154 -6.07 4.08 7.79
C ALA A 154 -5.61 4.18 9.26
N GLN A 155 -4.48 3.54 9.63
CA GLN A 155 -3.96 3.58 11.01
C GLN A 155 -3.41 4.96 11.38
N HIS A 156 -3.69 5.44 12.60
CA HIS A 156 -3.07 6.66 13.14
C HIS A 156 -1.54 6.53 13.18
N LYS A 157 -0.86 7.61 12.78
CA LYS A 157 0.60 7.66 12.62
C LYS A 157 1.08 9.10 12.77
N LEU A 158 2.30 9.28 13.29
CA LEU A 158 2.93 10.59 13.49
C LEU A 158 4.26 10.65 12.74
N ALA A 159 4.56 11.80 12.17
CA ALA A 159 5.81 12.05 11.48
C ALA A 159 6.84 12.64 12.45
N VAL A 160 7.94 11.93 12.70
CA VAL A 160 8.93 12.32 13.71
C VAL A 160 10.35 12.32 13.15
N VAL A 161 11.25 12.96 13.88
CA VAL A 161 12.70 12.83 13.73
C VAL A 161 13.23 12.13 14.97
N LEU A 162 13.80 10.94 14.80
CA LEU A 162 14.60 10.28 15.82
C LEU A 162 16.04 10.78 15.69
N LYS A 163 16.59 11.39 16.75
CA LYS A 163 17.97 11.88 16.81
C LYS A 163 18.56 11.55 18.18
N GLU A 164 19.73 10.89 18.20
CA GLU A 164 20.48 10.59 19.43
C GLU A 164 19.64 9.83 20.50
N GLY A 165 18.65 9.04 20.06
CA GLY A 165 17.72 8.30 20.93
C GLY A 165 16.52 9.10 21.45
N ALA A 166 16.44 10.41 21.17
CA ALA A 166 15.31 11.27 21.50
C ALA A 166 14.40 11.50 20.29
N LEU A 167 13.10 11.71 20.55
CA LEU A 167 12.09 12.02 19.55
C LEU A 167 11.87 13.53 19.45
N PHE A 168 11.64 13.99 18.21
CA PHE A 168 11.32 15.37 17.90
C PHE A 168 10.23 15.43 16.83
N GLU A 169 9.36 16.44 16.92
CA GLU A 169 8.45 16.81 15.84
C GLU A 169 9.14 17.83 14.91
N PRO A 170 9.14 17.61 13.58
CA PRO A 170 9.71 18.55 12.62
C PRO A 170 8.84 19.80 12.47
N SER A 171 9.50 20.94 12.25
CA SER A 171 8.86 22.25 11.97
C SER A 171 9.64 23.00 10.88
N GLY A 172 9.06 24.07 10.33
CA GLY A 172 9.65 24.87 9.24
C GLY A 172 9.99 24.05 7.99
N HIS A 173 11.23 24.13 7.50
CA HIS A 173 11.65 23.30 6.35
C HIS A 173 11.77 21.81 6.71
N THR A 174 12.23 21.51 7.92
CA THR A 174 12.79 20.21 8.30
C THR A 174 11.84 19.05 7.97
N PRO A 175 12.28 18.03 7.22
CA PRO A 175 11.48 16.84 6.95
C PRO A 175 11.46 15.89 8.16
N SER A 176 10.40 15.09 8.29
CA SER A 176 10.48 13.91 9.17
C SER A 176 11.42 12.86 8.57
N THR A 177 12.14 12.13 9.43
CA THR A 177 13.02 11.03 9.03
C THR A 177 12.40 9.67 9.31
N HIS A 178 11.41 9.62 10.20
CA HIS A 178 10.70 8.42 10.61
C HIS A 178 9.17 8.60 10.50
N ILE A 179 8.46 7.48 10.48
CA ILE A 179 7.02 7.40 10.77
C ILE A 179 6.87 6.57 12.06
N LEU A 180 6.10 7.10 13.01
CA LEU A 180 5.76 6.47 14.28
C LEU A 180 4.32 5.98 14.24
N LYS A 181 4.07 4.74 14.68
CA LYS A 181 2.73 4.15 14.83
C LYS A 181 2.52 3.64 16.26
N PRO A 182 1.45 4.03 16.98
CA PRO A 182 1.01 3.34 18.18
C PRO A 182 0.20 2.08 17.82
N ASN A 183 -0.22 1.31 18.84
CA ASN A 183 -1.17 0.21 18.66
C ASN A 183 -2.49 0.70 18.02
N HIS A 184 -3.10 -0.20 17.25
CA HIS A 184 -4.41 0.00 16.65
C HIS A 184 -5.50 0.19 17.71
N GLN A 185 -6.50 1.02 17.39
CA GLN A 185 -7.47 1.51 18.38
C GLN A 185 -8.61 0.51 18.68
N SER A 186 -9.00 -0.31 17.68
CA SER A 186 -9.78 -1.52 17.93
C SER A 186 -8.87 -2.58 18.54
N ALA A 187 -8.58 -2.46 19.84
CA ALA A 187 -7.65 -3.32 20.56
C ALA A 187 -8.18 -4.76 20.74
N ASP A 188 -9.50 -4.96 20.70
CA ASP A 188 -10.13 -6.29 20.73
C ASP A 188 -9.96 -7.05 19.41
N ASP A 189 -9.96 -6.33 18.27
CA ASP A 189 -9.80 -6.91 16.93
C ASP A 189 -8.31 -7.06 16.52
N TYR A 190 -7.47 -6.07 16.86
CA TYR A 190 -6.08 -5.95 16.38
C TYR A 190 -5.06 -5.67 17.52
N PRO A 191 -5.02 -6.47 18.60
CA PRO A 191 -4.14 -6.27 19.74
C PRO A 191 -2.65 -6.37 19.37
N HIS A 192 -1.80 -5.65 20.13
CA HIS A 192 -0.33 -5.70 20.01
C HIS A 192 0.23 -5.45 18.59
N THR A 193 -0.47 -4.64 17.80
CA THR A 193 -0.11 -4.31 16.40
C THR A 193 1.32 -3.75 16.27
N VAL A 194 1.84 -3.06 17.29
CA VAL A 194 3.23 -2.56 17.34
C VAL A 194 4.26 -3.69 17.34
N ILE A 195 4.10 -4.74 18.15
CA ILE A 195 5.06 -5.86 18.14
C ILE A 195 4.88 -6.71 16.87
N ASN A 196 3.65 -6.80 16.34
CA ASN A 196 3.34 -7.54 15.13
C ASN A 196 4.09 -6.95 13.92
N GLU A 197 3.89 -5.66 13.61
CA GLU A 197 4.59 -5.01 12.50
C GLU A 197 6.10 -4.96 12.72
N TRP A 198 6.57 -4.61 13.92
CA TRP A 198 8.02 -4.60 14.22
C TRP A 198 8.67 -5.97 13.97
N PHE A 199 8.05 -7.05 14.45
CA PHE A 199 8.60 -8.40 14.32
C PHE A 199 8.54 -8.89 12.87
N VAL A 200 7.44 -8.64 12.16
CA VAL A 200 7.28 -9.07 10.76
C VAL A 200 8.20 -8.28 9.82
N MET A 201 8.41 -6.99 10.04
CA MET A 201 9.39 -6.18 9.30
C MET A 201 10.84 -6.62 9.60
N THR A 202 11.19 -6.83 10.87
CA THR A 202 12.52 -7.36 11.26
C THR A 202 12.75 -8.77 10.69
N LEU A 203 11.68 -9.58 10.60
CA LEU A 203 11.73 -10.91 9.97
C LEU A 203 11.86 -10.84 8.44
N ALA A 204 11.34 -9.80 7.79
CA ALA A 204 11.52 -9.55 6.37
C ALA A 204 12.99 -9.23 6.04
N GLU A 205 13.61 -8.32 6.80
CA GLU A 205 15.04 -8.01 6.70
C GLU A 205 15.89 -9.28 6.88
N ARG A 206 15.64 -10.05 7.95
CA ARG A 206 16.36 -11.31 8.25
C ARG A 206 16.11 -12.43 7.23
N ALA A 207 15.02 -12.36 6.45
CA ALA A 207 14.73 -13.24 5.32
C ALA A 207 15.37 -12.76 4.00
N GLY A 208 15.98 -11.57 3.99
CA GLY A 208 16.67 -10.99 2.83
C GLY A 208 15.85 -10.04 1.97
N LEU A 209 14.68 -9.59 2.44
CA LEU A 209 13.89 -8.57 1.74
C LEU A 209 14.49 -7.17 2.00
N GLU A 210 14.52 -6.33 0.96
CA GLU A 210 14.83 -4.92 1.11
C GLU A 210 13.65 -4.18 1.77
N VAL A 211 13.83 -3.81 3.04
CA VAL A 211 12.89 -3.05 3.88
C VAL A 211 13.63 -1.89 4.57
N PRO A 212 12.95 -0.81 4.99
CA PRO A 212 13.57 0.22 5.83
C PRO A 212 13.86 -0.31 7.24
N ALA A 213 14.80 0.32 7.95
CA ALA A 213 15.09 -0.03 9.34
C ALA A 213 13.88 0.25 10.26
N VAL A 214 13.69 -0.62 11.26
CA VAL A 214 12.55 -0.55 12.20
C VAL A 214 13.01 -0.69 13.65
N SER A 215 12.29 -0.04 14.56
CA SER A 215 12.49 -0.16 16.00
C SER A 215 11.18 -0.10 16.78
N ARG A 216 11.21 -0.51 18.05
CA ARG A 216 10.10 -0.38 19.00
C ARG A 216 10.54 0.39 20.24
N ARG A 217 9.66 1.25 20.76
CA ARG A 217 9.86 2.07 21.97
C ARG A 217 8.63 1.94 22.86
N TYR A 218 8.80 2.11 24.17
CA TYR A 218 7.71 2.06 25.15
C TYR A 218 7.60 3.43 25.84
N ALA A 219 6.86 4.34 25.21
CA ALA A 219 6.67 5.72 25.63
C ALA A 219 5.39 5.83 26.47
N PRO A 220 5.47 5.46 27.76
CA PRO A 220 4.75 4.31 28.32
C PRO A 220 4.10 3.32 27.33
N SER A 221 3.12 3.76 26.53
CA SER A 221 2.54 3.00 25.42
C SER A 221 3.58 2.44 24.44
N PRO A 222 3.37 1.22 23.90
CA PRO A 222 4.17 0.72 22.79
C PRO A 222 3.99 1.59 21.55
N VAL A 223 5.11 1.95 20.91
CA VAL A 223 5.17 2.60 19.61
C VAL A 223 6.21 1.91 18.72
N TYR A 224 5.83 1.70 17.46
CA TYR A 224 6.71 1.25 16.39
C TYR A 224 7.24 2.47 15.63
N LEU A 225 8.49 2.41 15.19
CA LEU A 225 9.08 3.41 14.31
C LEU A 225 9.71 2.73 13.09
N ILE A 226 9.49 3.31 11.91
CA ILE A 226 10.09 2.92 10.64
C ILE A 226 10.84 4.12 10.03
N GLU A 227 12.05 3.89 9.53
CA GLU A 227 12.79 4.90 8.75
C GLU A 227 12.12 5.19 7.40
N ARG A 228 12.11 6.45 6.98
CA ARG A 228 11.51 6.86 5.71
C ARG A 228 12.46 6.62 4.54
N PHE A 229 12.18 5.60 3.73
CA PHE A 229 12.90 5.35 2.47
C PHE A 229 12.76 6.49 1.44
N ASP A 230 11.75 7.36 1.59
CA ASP A 230 11.57 8.56 0.77
C ASP A 230 12.35 9.78 1.31
N ARG A 231 13.38 9.55 2.14
CA ARG A 231 14.29 10.56 2.70
C ARG A 231 15.75 10.12 2.53
N THR A 232 16.66 11.07 2.32
CA THR A 232 18.08 10.80 2.13
C THR A 232 18.94 11.95 2.68
N TRP A 233 20.05 11.63 3.34
CA TRP A 233 21.00 12.61 3.85
C TRP A 233 22.05 12.93 2.76
N GLN A 234 22.04 14.14 2.22
CA GLN A 234 22.92 14.54 1.11
C GLN A 234 23.34 16.00 1.24
N GLY A 235 24.62 16.31 1.10
CA GLY A 235 25.14 17.68 1.16
C GLY A 235 25.16 18.32 2.55
N GLY A 236 24.77 17.58 3.61
CA GLY A 236 24.62 18.12 4.98
C GLY A 236 23.18 18.45 5.36
N GLU A 237 22.21 18.07 4.54
CA GLU A 237 20.76 18.30 4.73
C GLU A 237 19.96 17.01 4.44
N TRP A 238 18.73 16.93 4.95
CA TRP A 238 17.79 15.87 4.60
C TRP A 238 16.96 16.26 3.37
N LYS A 239 17.12 15.52 2.28
CA LYS A 239 16.35 15.69 1.05
C LYS A 239 15.19 14.68 0.98
N ARG A 240 14.05 15.13 0.48
CA ARG A 240 12.89 14.30 0.16
C ARG A 240 13.10 13.66 -1.23
N LEU A 241 12.97 12.34 -1.33
CA LEU A 241 13.00 11.58 -2.59
C LEU A 241 11.58 11.37 -3.10
N HIS A 242 11.34 11.51 -4.40
CA HIS A 242 9.99 11.30 -4.92
C HIS A 242 9.63 9.81 -4.93
N ALA A 243 8.45 9.51 -4.39
CA ALA A 243 7.89 8.18 -4.26
C ALA A 243 6.38 8.26 -4.56
N ILE A 244 5.85 7.25 -5.24
CA ILE A 244 4.43 7.10 -5.53
C ILE A 244 3.96 5.67 -5.26
N ASP A 245 2.73 5.51 -4.79
CA ASP A 245 2.17 4.20 -4.47
C ASP A 245 1.63 3.44 -5.70
N GLY A 246 1.31 2.16 -5.54
CA GLY A 246 0.81 1.29 -6.61
C GLY A 246 -0.55 1.70 -7.19
N CYS A 247 -1.31 2.58 -6.52
CA CYS A 247 -2.51 3.19 -7.09
C CYS A 247 -2.16 4.42 -7.94
N GLN A 248 -1.30 5.33 -7.45
CA GLN A 248 -0.79 6.50 -8.19
C GLN A 248 0.01 6.10 -9.44
N MET A 249 0.73 4.98 -9.36
CA MET A 249 1.51 4.37 -10.43
C MET A 249 0.62 3.77 -11.55
N LEU A 250 -0.61 3.37 -11.24
CA LEU A 250 -1.53 2.68 -12.16
C LEU A 250 -2.77 3.51 -12.55
N ASN A 251 -2.77 4.81 -12.25
CA ASN A 251 -3.90 5.73 -12.42
C ASN A 251 -5.20 5.29 -11.71
N LEU A 252 -5.08 4.82 -10.46
CA LEU A 252 -6.20 4.33 -9.67
C LEU A 252 -6.52 5.28 -8.52
N ALA A 253 -7.79 5.69 -8.40
CA ALA A 253 -8.30 6.29 -7.17
C ALA A 253 -8.16 5.30 -6.00
N ARG A 254 -7.84 5.82 -4.80
CA ARG A 254 -7.52 5.06 -3.58
C ARG A 254 -8.48 3.90 -3.26
N ILE A 255 -9.77 4.06 -3.55
CA ILE A 255 -10.83 3.05 -3.32
C ILE A 255 -10.58 1.72 -4.02
N PHE A 256 -9.77 1.71 -5.08
CA PHE A 256 -9.45 0.50 -5.84
C PHE A 256 -8.23 -0.28 -5.30
N LYS A 257 -7.65 0.13 -4.15
CA LYS A 257 -6.44 -0.49 -3.55
C LYS A 257 -6.50 -2.02 -3.40
N TYR A 258 -7.70 -2.54 -3.09
CA TYR A 258 -7.98 -3.98 -3.04
C TYR A 258 -8.52 -4.53 -4.37
N THR A 259 -9.54 -3.87 -4.97
CA THR A 259 -10.29 -4.46 -6.10
C THR A 259 -9.51 -4.53 -7.41
N SER A 260 -8.53 -3.63 -7.60
CA SER A 260 -7.62 -3.66 -8.74
C SER A 260 -6.32 -4.42 -8.43
N TRP A 261 -6.20 -5.03 -7.25
CA TRP A 261 -5.08 -5.93 -6.94
C TRP A 261 -5.22 -7.23 -7.74
N ASN A 262 -4.18 -7.57 -8.50
CA ASN A 262 -4.02 -8.84 -9.20
C ASN A 262 -2.59 -8.93 -9.78
N LEU A 263 -2.20 -10.08 -10.32
CA LEU A 263 -0.86 -10.31 -10.88
C LEU A 263 -0.55 -9.45 -12.12
N GLU A 264 -1.54 -8.99 -12.88
CA GLU A 264 -1.32 -8.08 -14.01
C GLU A 264 -0.95 -6.67 -13.50
N SER A 265 -1.60 -6.20 -12.43
CA SER A 265 -1.25 -4.95 -11.73
C SER A 265 0.16 -5.02 -11.13
N LEU A 266 0.55 -6.14 -10.50
CA LEU A 266 1.92 -6.34 -10.03
C LEU A 266 2.93 -6.36 -11.19
N GLY A 267 2.57 -7.02 -12.31
CA GLY A 267 3.36 -7.05 -13.53
C GLY A 267 3.61 -5.66 -14.11
N LYS A 268 2.58 -4.80 -14.19
CA LYS A 268 2.70 -3.41 -14.65
C LYS A 268 3.65 -2.58 -13.79
N ILE A 269 3.60 -2.71 -12.46
CA ILE A 269 4.54 -2.05 -11.54
C ILE A 269 5.98 -2.53 -11.77
N VAL A 270 6.16 -3.86 -11.94
CA VAL A 270 7.47 -4.48 -12.22
C VAL A 270 8.06 -4.05 -13.56
N ASP A 271 7.25 -4.05 -14.63
CA ASP A 271 7.71 -3.78 -16.00
C ASP A 271 7.97 -2.31 -16.27
N ALA A 272 7.33 -1.41 -15.52
CA ALA A 272 7.63 0.03 -15.55
C ALA A 272 8.94 0.40 -14.81
N CYS A 273 9.48 -0.48 -13.96
CA CYS A 273 10.76 -0.24 -13.29
C CYS A 273 11.93 -0.34 -14.26
N ARG A 274 12.86 0.64 -14.20
CA ARG A 274 14.09 0.71 -15.02
C ARG A 274 14.89 -0.61 -15.00
N ALA A 275 14.91 -1.27 -13.84
CA ALA A 275 15.53 -2.57 -13.62
C ALA A 275 14.48 -3.66 -13.36
N SER A 276 13.51 -3.83 -14.27
CA SER A 276 12.38 -4.76 -14.12
C SER A 276 12.77 -6.19 -13.73
N ALA A 277 13.94 -6.68 -14.17
CA ALA A 277 14.47 -7.99 -13.74
C ALA A 277 14.74 -8.09 -12.23
N ILE A 278 15.19 -7.00 -11.59
CA ILE A 278 15.41 -6.92 -10.13
C ILE A 278 14.07 -6.69 -9.42
N ALA A 279 13.24 -5.77 -9.93
CA ALA A 279 11.91 -5.52 -9.37
C ALA A 279 11.04 -6.78 -9.35
N ARG A 280 11.13 -7.62 -10.39
CA ARG A 280 10.43 -8.91 -10.51
C ARG A 280 10.84 -9.93 -9.44
N VAL A 281 12.13 -9.98 -9.11
CA VAL A 281 12.65 -10.82 -8.03
C VAL A 281 12.10 -10.33 -6.69
N ARG A 282 12.25 -9.03 -6.39
CA ARG A 282 11.76 -8.41 -5.15
C ARG A 282 10.24 -8.46 -4.96
N MET A 283 9.48 -8.37 -6.04
CA MET A 283 8.00 -8.50 -6.04
C MET A 283 7.58 -9.94 -5.74
N PHE A 284 8.29 -10.93 -6.26
CA PHE A 284 8.04 -12.34 -5.93
C PHE A 284 8.45 -12.66 -4.49
N GLU A 285 9.60 -12.17 -4.03
CA GLU A 285 10.07 -12.34 -2.66
C GLU A 285 9.07 -11.74 -1.64
N TRP A 286 8.56 -10.53 -1.91
CA TRP A 286 7.46 -9.92 -1.15
C TRP A 286 6.20 -10.77 -1.13
N LEU A 287 5.72 -11.23 -2.29
CA LEU A 287 4.50 -12.04 -2.36
C LEU A 287 4.66 -13.37 -1.61
N VAL A 288 5.81 -14.05 -1.74
CA VAL A 288 6.13 -15.27 -0.96
C VAL A 288 6.17 -14.98 0.54
N PHE A 289 6.75 -13.85 0.94
CA PHE A 289 6.83 -13.44 2.34
C PHE A 289 5.44 -13.16 2.93
N CYS A 290 4.64 -12.30 2.28
CA CYS A 290 3.28 -11.96 2.70
C CYS A 290 2.36 -13.18 2.79
N LEU A 291 2.48 -14.13 1.84
CA LEU A 291 1.75 -15.40 1.89
C LEU A 291 2.22 -16.33 3.01
N THR A 292 3.48 -16.22 3.46
CA THR A 292 4.07 -17.05 4.53
C THR A 292 3.76 -16.50 5.92
N VAL A 293 3.83 -15.17 6.12
CA VAL A 293 3.48 -14.53 7.40
C VAL A 293 1.98 -14.32 7.61
N CYS A 294 1.16 -14.62 6.60
CA CYS A 294 -0.27 -14.31 6.56
C CYS A 294 -0.56 -12.81 6.74
N ASN A 295 0.05 -12.00 5.87
CA ASN A 295 -0.33 -10.60 5.63
C ASN A 295 -1.52 -10.56 4.64
N GLY A 296 -2.73 -10.39 5.14
CA GLY A 296 -3.96 -10.21 4.38
C GLY A 296 -4.16 -8.78 3.87
N ASP A 297 -3.44 -7.78 4.40
CA ASP A 297 -3.54 -6.36 3.99
C ASP A 297 -2.48 -5.94 2.95
N SER A 298 -2.06 -6.87 2.10
CA SER A 298 -1.03 -6.67 1.05
C SER A 298 -1.52 -5.89 -0.18
N HIS A 299 -2.27 -4.79 0.03
CA HIS A 299 -2.97 -4.03 -1.01
C HIS A 299 -2.07 -3.09 -1.83
N LEU A 300 -2.56 -2.56 -2.97
CA LEU A 300 -1.72 -1.80 -3.92
C LEU A 300 -1.04 -0.55 -3.32
N LYS A 301 -1.60 0.10 -2.29
CA LYS A 301 -0.97 1.26 -1.62
C LYS A 301 0.20 0.89 -0.69
N ASN A 302 0.44 -0.41 -0.45
CA ASN A 302 1.57 -0.95 0.32
C ASN A 302 2.73 -1.42 -0.59
N LEU A 303 2.65 -1.07 -1.88
CA LEU A 303 3.74 -1.14 -2.84
C LEU A 303 3.99 0.29 -3.34
N SER A 304 5.26 0.71 -3.43
CA SER A 304 5.63 2.01 -3.98
C SER A 304 6.79 1.90 -4.98
N VAL A 305 6.92 2.92 -5.82
CA VAL A 305 8.10 3.13 -6.67
C VAL A 305 8.72 4.50 -6.37
N LEU A 306 10.05 4.51 -6.24
CA LEU A 306 10.85 5.74 -6.28
C LEU A 306 10.92 6.26 -7.71
N VAL A 307 10.70 7.57 -7.86
CA VAL A 307 10.67 8.28 -9.13
C VAL A 307 11.90 9.19 -9.23
N ALA A 308 12.58 9.16 -10.38
CA ALA A 308 13.73 10.00 -10.67
C ALA A 308 13.90 10.18 -12.20
N ALA A 309 14.75 11.13 -12.60
CA ALA A 309 15.05 11.41 -14.00
C ALA A 309 15.62 10.19 -14.78
N ASP A 310 16.24 9.22 -14.09
CA ASP A 310 16.74 7.99 -14.72
C ASP A 310 15.69 6.86 -14.82
N GLY A 311 14.46 7.08 -14.31
CA GLY A 311 13.34 6.14 -14.35
C GLY A 311 12.91 5.62 -12.98
N LEU A 312 11.95 4.69 -13.00
CA LEU A 312 11.31 4.15 -11.79
C LEU A 312 12.12 3.00 -11.16
N ARG A 313 12.08 2.91 -9.83
CA ARG A 313 12.65 1.79 -9.04
C ARG A 313 11.65 1.36 -7.97
N LEU A 314 11.44 0.06 -7.79
CA LEU A 314 10.64 -0.47 -6.67
C LEU A 314 11.24 -0.02 -5.32
N SER A 315 10.41 0.54 -4.43
CA SER A 315 10.85 0.97 -3.10
C SER A 315 11.17 -0.23 -2.20
N PRO A 316 11.92 -0.04 -1.10
CA PRO A 316 11.87 -0.95 0.03
C PRO A 316 10.41 -1.26 0.42
N HIS A 317 10.16 -2.50 0.87
CA HIS A 317 8.82 -2.94 1.27
C HIS A 317 8.48 -2.46 2.68
N TYR A 318 7.22 -2.13 2.92
CA TYR A 318 6.70 -1.58 4.20
C TYR A 318 5.26 -2.07 4.45
N ASP A 319 4.68 -1.72 5.60
CA ASP A 319 3.36 -2.21 6.05
C ASP A 319 3.28 -3.76 6.00
N LEU A 320 4.35 -4.42 6.48
CA LEU A 320 4.41 -5.88 6.62
C LEU A 320 4.02 -6.29 8.03
N LEU A 321 2.84 -6.89 8.18
CA LEU A 321 2.32 -7.44 9.43
C LEU A 321 1.73 -8.85 9.23
N SER A 322 1.27 -9.47 10.32
CA SER A 322 0.54 -10.74 10.32
C SER A 322 -0.85 -10.51 10.92
N ASP A 323 -1.78 -9.96 10.13
CA ASP A 323 -3.20 -9.83 10.53
C ASP A 323 -3.90 -11.21 10.64
N GLY A 324 -3.43 -12.21 9.89
CA GLY A 324 -3.86 -13.59 10.04
C GLY A 324 -3.64 -14.17 11.44
N VAL A 325 -2.83 -13.54 12.30
CA VAL A 325 -2.67 -13.92 13.72
C VAL A 325 -3.98 -13.75 14.51
N TYR A 326 -4.77 -12.72 14.20
CA TYR A 326 -6.03 -12.42 14.88
C TYR A 326 -7.14 -13.41 14.50
N GLU A 327 -7.00 -14.08 13.35
CA GLU A 327 -7.86 -15.19 12.94
C GLU A 327 -7.51 -16.55 13.58
N THR A 328 -6.44 -16.64 14.39
CA THR A 328 -6.10 -17.87 15.11
C THR A 328 -7.01 -18.10 16.33
N ALA A 329 -7.13 -19.35 16.76
CA ALA A 329 -7.92 -19.72 17.95
C ALA A 329 -7.39 -19.13 19.28
N GLY A 330 -6.20 -18.52 19.28
CA GLY A 330 -5.64 -17.79 20.43
C GLY A 330 -6.09 -16.33 20.55
N TYR A 331 -6.78 -15.80 19.52
CA TYR A 331 -7.34 -14.45 19.48
C TYR A 331 -8.84 -14.45 19.15
N SER A 332 -9.29 -15.32 18.25
CA SER A 332 -10.71 -15.46 17.90
C SER A 332 -11.32 -16.78 18.38
N SER A 333 -12.41 -16.70 19.15
CA SER A 333 -13.24 -17.85 19.53
C SER A 333 -13.90 -18.56 18.35
N LYS A 334 -13.92 -17.92 17.17
CA LYS A 334 -14.35 -18.48 15.88
C LYS A 334 -13.16 -18.69 14.93
N GLY A 335 -12.00 -19.05 15.48
CA GLY A 335 -10.70 -19.16 14.79
C GLY A 335 -10.81 -19.76 13.38
N ARG A 336 -10.49 -18.93 12.39
CA ARG A 336 -10.61 -19.21 10.95
C ARG A 336 -9.32 -19.74 10.33
N TRP A 337 -8.18 -19.50 10.97
CA TRP A 337 -6.87 -19.89 10.45
C TRP A 337 -6.68 -21.42 10.49
N PRO A 338 -6.28 -22.10 9.40
CA PRO A 338 -6.00 -21.59 8.05
C PRO A 338 -7.20 -21.73 7.08
N GLY A 339 -8.25 -22.44 7.48
CA GLY A 339 -9.29 -22.99 6.60
C GLY A 339 -10.20 -21.95 5.94
N GLN A 340 -10.37 -20.79 6.57
CA GLN A 340 -11.25 -19.72 6.11
C GLN A 340 -10.54 -18.35 5.98
N THR A 341 -9.32 -18.21 6.50
CA THR A 341 -8.51 -16.99 6.36
C THR A 341 -8.13 -16.78 4.89
N GLU A 342 -8.33 -15.56 4.41
CA GLU A 342 -8.17 -15.18 3.01
C GLU A 342 -7.10 -14.08 2.86
N PHE A 343 -6.26 -14.21 1.83
CA PHE A 343 -5.33 -13.16 1.40
C PHE A 343 -6.09 -12.00 0.74
N THR A 344 -5.45 -10.83 0.64
CA THR A 344 -6.06 -9.55 0.20
C THR A 344 -6.99 -9.66 -1.01
N ALA A 345 -6.56 -10.42 -2.02
CA ALA A 345 -7.28 -10.70 -3.26
C ALA A 345 -6.85 -12.05 -3.86
N SER A 346 -7.44 -12.46 -4.97
CA SER A 346 -7.14 -13.75 -5.60
C SER A 346 -5.77 -13.74 -6.31
N VAL A 347 -4.85 -14.58 -5.85
CA VAL A 347 -3.57 -14.86 -6.52
C VAL A 347 -3.81 -16.01 -7.48
N ALA A 348 -3.79 -15.75 -8.80
CA ALA A 348 -3.99 -16.75 -9.86
C ALA A 348 -5.15 -17.76 -9.60
N GLY A 349 -6.27 -17.29 -9.06
CA GLY A 349 -7.47 -18.09 -8.76
C GLY A 349 -7.59 -18.61 -7.32
N ILE A 350 -6.53 -18.57 -6.51
CA ILE A 350 -6.56 -18.98 -5.09
C ILE A 350 -6.61 -17.75 -4.19
N LYS A 351 -7.42 -17.80 -3.11
CA LYS A 351 -7.48 -16.72 -2.10
C LYS A 351 -7.20 -17.20 -0.67
N ARG A 352 -7.53 -18.44 -0.31
CA ARG A 352 -7.40 -18.93 1.08
C ARG A 352 -6.01 -19.44 1.41
N TYR A 353 -5.56 -19.13 2.63
CA TYR A 353 -4.26 -19.61 3.10
C TYR A 353 -4.18 -21.13 3.22
N ALA A 354 -5.29 -21.85 3.43
CA ALA A 354 -5.30 -23.32 3.38
C ALA A 354 -5.00 -23.89 1.98
N GLU A 355 -5.32 -23.16 0.91
CA GLU A 355 -5.32 -23.64 -0.48
C GLU A 355 -4.01 -23.36 -1.22
N PHE A 356 -3.21 -22.37 -0.80
CA PHE A 356 -1.90 -22.12 -1.40
C PHE A 356 -0.98 -23.34 -1.23
N THR A 357 -0.48 -23.83 -2.38
CA THR A 357 0.50 -24.93 -2.47
C THR A 357 1.83 -24.42 -2.99
N ARG A 358 2.89 -25.22 -2.77
CA ARG A 358 4.22 -24.92 -3.34
C ARG A 358 4.16 -24.73 -4.86
N GLN A 359 3.48 -25.62 -5.58
CA GLN A 359 3.41 -25.58 -7.04
C GLN A 359 2.72 -24.30 -7.53
N HIS A 360 1.58 -23.96 -6.95
CA HIS A 360 0.85 -22.74 -7.30
C HIS A 360 1.72 -21.49 -7.20
N VAL A 361 2.52 -21.33 -6.14
CA VAL A 361 3.42 -20.16 -6.01
C VAL A 361 4.58 -20.20 -7.01
N LEU A 362 5.07 -21.37 -7.41
CA LEU A 362 6.03 -21.47 -8.52
C LEU A 362 5.39 -21.10 -9.87
N ASP A 363 4.11 -21.40 -10.07
CA ASP A 363 3.36 -20.99 -11.27
C ASP A 363 3.08 -19.47 -11.27
N VAL A 364 2.78 -18.88 -10.10
CA VAL A 364 2.69 -17.42 -9.91
C VAL A 364 4.02 -16.73 -10.20
N GLY A 365 5.14 -17.29 -9.74
CA GLY A 365 6.48 -16.76 -10.05
C GLY A 365 6.78 -16.76 -11.55
N GLN A 366 6.37 -17.82 -12.26
CA GLN A 366 6.46 -17.90 -13.73
C GLN A 366 5.51 -16.91 -14.42
N ALA A 367 4.30 -16.71 -13.90
CA ALA A 367 3.34 -15.74 -14.42
C ALA A 367 3.81 -14.28 -14.27
N LEU A 368 4.55 -13.97 -13.19
CA LEU A 368 5.27 -12.70 -13.03
C LEU A 368 6.53 -12.60 -13.93
N GLY A 369 6.91 -13.67 -14.63
CA GLY A 369 8.01 -13.71 -15.61
C GLY A 369 9.34 -14.25 -15.09
N LEU A 370 9.40 -14.90 -13.92
CA LEU A 370 10.63 -15.53 -13.44
C LEU A 370 10.94 -16.84 -14.16
N ALA A 371 12.22 -17.09 -14.42
CA ALA A 371 12.69 -18.40 -14.84
C ALA A 371 12.37 -19.45 -13.74
N PRO A 372 11.89 -20.67 -14.07
CA PRO A 372 11.42 -21.63 -13.07
C PRO A 372 12.47 -21.99 -12.00
N ARG A 373 13.75 -22.12 -12.38
CA ARG A 373 14.86 -22.36 -11.45
C ARG A 373 15.07 -21.21 -10.45
N THR A 374 14.81 -19.97 -10.87
CA THR A 374 14.88 -18.79 -10.00
C THR A 374 13.71 -18.79 -9.02
N ALA A 375 12.47 -19.02 -9.49
CA ALA A 375 11.29 -19.11 -8.63
C ALA A 375 11.46 -20.21 -7.55
N VAL A 376 11.98 -21.39 -7.93
CA VAL A 376 12.32 -22.47 -6.98
C VAL A 376 13.35 -22.01 -5.95
N ARG A 377 14.50 -21.46 -6.39
CA ARG A 377 15.57 -21.01 -5.49
C ARG A 377 15.10 -19.95 -4.49
N LEU A 378 14.28 -18.99 -4.93
CA LEU A 378 13.75 -17.92 -4.09
C LEU A 378 12.74 -18.46 -3.07
N LEU A 379 11.83 -19.32 -3.50
CA LEU A 379 10.84 -19.95 -2.63
C LEU A 379 11.51 -20.84 -1.57
N ASP A 380 12.53 -21.61 -1.94
CA ASP A 380 13.28 -22.45 -0.99
C ASP A 380 14.13 -21.65 0.00
N ALA A 381 14.74 -20.54 -0.44
CA ALA A 381 15.47 -19.64 0.45
C ALA A 381 14.54 -19.04 1.51
N LEU A 382 13.39 -18.49 1.11
CA LEU A 382 12.44 -17.86 2.03
C LEU A 382 11.77 -18.88 2.96
N LEU A 383 11.29 -20.02 2.44
CA LEU A 383 10.67 -21.06 3.28
C LEU A 383 11.67 -21.77 4.21
N GLY A 384 12.97 -21.73 3.91
CA GLY A 384 14.03 -22.16 4.82
C GLY A 384 14.38 -21.12 5.88
N ALA A 385 14.49 -19.84 5.49
CA ALA A 385 14.93 -18.76 6.37
C ALA A 385 13.84 -18.30 7.35
N ILE A 386 12.62 -18.02 6.89
CA ILE A 386 11.59 -17.34 7.70
C ILE A 386 11.28 -18.10 9.01
N PRO A 387 11.08 -19.44 9.04
CA PRO A 387 10.79 -20.13 10.31
C PRO A 387 11.98 -20.08 11.29
N ALA A 388 13.20 -20.23 10.78
CA ALA A 388 14.42 -20.23 11.61
C ALA A 388 14.75 -18.84 12.16
N GLN A 389 14.51 -17.78 11.37
CA GLN A 389 14.70 -16.40 11.78
C GLN A 389 13.62 -15.93 12.75
N ALA A 390 12.36 -16.37 12.59
CA ALA A 390 11.31 -16.13 13.58
C ALA A 390 11.62 -16.80 14.93
N ASP A 391 12.18 -18.02 14.91
CA ASP A 391 12.66 -18.70 16.10
C ASP A 391 13.85 -17.99 16.78
N ALA A 392 14.76 -17.38 16.02
CA ALA A 392 15.85 -16.57 16.55
C ALA A 392 15.33 -15.27 17.17
N LEU A 393 14.58 -14.48 16.39
CA LEU A 393 14.04 -13.20 16.79
C LEU A 393 13.14 -13.29 18.03
N LEU A 394 12.32 -14.34 18.16
CA LEU A 394 11.50 -14.56 19.35
C LEU A 394 12.36 -14.76 20.62
N ARG A 395 13.44 -15.54 20.55
CA ARG A 395 14.36 -15.72 21.69
C ARG A 395 15.12 -14.45 22.03
N GLU A 396 15.41 -13.60 21.05
CA GLU A 396 16.04 -12.30 21.26
C GLU A 396 15.08 -11.35 21.99
N VAL A 397 13.81 -11.25 21.54
CA VAL A 397 12.76 -10.48 22.23
C VAL A 397 12.53 -10.97 23.66
N GLU A 398 12.52 -12.28 23.90
CA GLU A 398 12.39 -12.85 25.25
C GLU A 398 13.56 -12.42 26.16
N GLN A 399 14.78 -12.29 25.63
CA GLN A 399 15.95 -11.80 26.37
C GLN A 399 15.93 -10.28 26.57
N GLU A 400 15.62 -9.50 25.53
CA GLU A 400 15.44 -8.05 25.59
C GLU A 400 14.41 -7.65 26.66
N ASN A 401 13.22 -8.26 26.59
CA ASN A 401 12.14 -7.98 27.53
C ASN A 401 12.53 -8.38 28.97
N ALA A 402 13.23 -9.51 29.16
CA ALA A 402 13.75 -9.93 30.47
C ALA A 402 14.91 -9.06 31.01
N ILE A 403 15.54 -8.25 30.17
CA ILE A 403 16.49 -7.19 30.59
C ILE A 403 15.72 -5.92 30.95
N MET A 404 14.79 -5.47 30.08
CA MET A 404 13.99 -4.26 30.31
C MET A 404 13.15 -4.33 31.61
N LEU A 405 12.55 -5.49 31.93
CA LEU A 405 11.74 -5.66 33.15
C LEU A 405 12.53 -5.43 34.47
N ARG A 406 13.86 -5.44 34.43
CA ARG A 406 14.71 -5.16 35.61
C ARG A 406 14.71 -3.68 36.00
N THR A 407 14.46 -2.79 35.03
CA THR A 407 14.39 -1.34 35.22
C THR A 407 12.98 -0.79 35.00
N ARG A 408 12.13 -1.53 34.27
CA ARG A 408 10.77 -1.17 33.87
C ARG A 408 9.76 -2.29 34.13
N PRO A 409 9.50 -2.65 35.40
CA PRO A 409 8.60 -3.76 35.76
C PRO A 409 7.14 -3.52 35.35
N GLU A 410 6.73 -2.27 35.10
CA GLU A 410 5.38 -1.90 34.66
C GLU A 410 5.03 -2.48 33.28
N LEU A 411 6.02 -2.80 32.45
CA LEU A 411 5.83 -3.39 31.12
C LEU A 411 5.49 -4.89 31.15
N GLY A 412 5.43 -5.53 32.34
CA GLY A 412 5.23 -6.97 32.48
C GLY A 412 3.96 -7.52 31.80
N ALA A 413 2.84 -6.81 31.93
CA ALA A 413 1.58 -7.21 31.28
C ALA A 413 1.65 -7.03 29.75
N THR A 414 2.22 -5.92 29.29
CA THR A 414 2.46 -5.60 27.88
C THR A 414 3.29 -6.68 27.21
N PHE A 415 4.46 -7.02 27.78
CA PHE A 415 5.36 -8.02 27.25
C PHE A 415 4.76 -9.44 27.24
N ALA A 416 3.87 -9.77 28.19
CA ALA A 416 3.19 -11.06 28.20
C ALA A 416 2.24 -11.22 26.99
N GLY A 417 1.43 -10.19 26.70
CA GLY A 417 0.54 -10.17 25.53
C GLY A 417 1.31 -10.07 24.20
N GLU A 418 2.39 -9.28 24.17
CA GLU A 418 3.27 -9.19 23.00
C GLU A 418 3.93 -10.55 22.69
N LEU A 419 4.46 -11.27 23.69
CA LEU A 419 5.02 -12.61 23.49
C LEU A 419 3.95 -13.66 23.10
N GLN A 420 2.70 -13.51 23.52
CA GLN A 420 1.59 -14.34 23.02
C GLN A 420 1.36 -14.09 21.52
N CYS A 421 1.36 -12.82 21.09
CA CYS A 421 1.24 -12.45 19.67
C CYS A 421 2.39 -13.07 18.86
N LEU A 422 3.63 -12.87 19.28
CA LEU A 422 4.80 -13.39 18.56
C LEU A 422 4.84 -14.92 18.50
N ARG A 423 4.41 -15.63 19.55
CA ARG A 423 4.30 -17.10 19.53
C ARG A 423 3.22 -17.60 18.55
N ALA A 424 2.14 -16.83 18.36
CA ALA A 424 1.12 -17.13 17.36
C ALA A 424 1.61 -16.83 15.92
N ILE A 425 2.29 -15.71 15.68
CA ILE A 425 2.96 -15.42 14.39
C ILE A 425 4.00 -16.51 14.07
N ARG A 426 4.81 -16.91 15.06
CA ARG A 426 5.77 -18.01 14.95
C ARG A 426 5.09 -19.32 14.55
N HIS A 427 3.91 -19.63 15.10
CA HIS A 427 3.14 -20.81 14.72
C HIS A 427 2.68 -20.75 13.25
N ILE A 428 2.22 -19.58 12.79
CA ILE A 428 1.81 -19.32 11.40
C ILE A 428 2.98 -19.61 10.44
N VAL A 429 4.13 -18.96 10.62
CA VAL A 429 5.28 -19.13 9.72
C VAL A 429 5.93 -20.52 9.81
N SER A 430 5.76 -21.21 10.94
CA SER A 430 6.23 -22.60 11.10
C SER A 430 5.41 -23.62 10.29
N ARG A 431 4.28 -23.22 9.68
CA ARG A 431 3.50 -24.12 8.84
C ARG A 431 4.27 -24.51 7.59
N LYS A 432 4.52 -25.81 7.43
CA LYS A 432 4.96 -26.37 6.17
C LYS A 432 3.89 -26.15 5.08
N TRP A 433 4.28 -25.41 4.05
CA TRP A 433 3.54 -25.31 2.80
C TRP A 433 3.32 -26.72 2.21
N ARG A 434 2.12 -26.98 1.68
CA ARG A 434 1.83 -28.30 1.12
C ARG A 434 2.61 -28.49 -0.18
N SER A 435 3.49 -29.49 -0.21
CA SER A 435 3.79 -30.21 -1.45
C SER A 435 2.48 -30.78 -1.98
N GLY A 436 2.15 -30.51 -3.25
CA GLY A 436 0.89 -30.97 -3.85
C GLY A 436 0.79 -32.50 -3.83
N TRP A 437 -0.37 -33.02 -3.45
CA TRP A 437 -0.63 -34.46 -3.33
C TRP A 437 -2.15 -34.71 -3.50
N PRO A 438 -2.60 -35.86 -4.05
CA PRO A 438 -1.86 -37.09 -4.31
C PRO A 438 -1.63 -37.44 -5.78
N ASP A 439 -0.44 -37.97 -6.09
CA ASP A 439 -0.35 -39.03 -7.11
C ASP A 439 0.82 -40.00 -6.86
N ASP A 440 0.48 -41.15 -6.27
CA ASP A 440 1.28 -42.39 -6.29
C ASP A 440 0.42 -43.54 -6.89
N LYS A 441 -0.66 -43.17 -7.61
CA LYS A 441 -1.74 -44.10 -8.01
C LYS A 441 -2.37 -43.77 -9.37
N LYS A 442 -1.51 -43.73 -10.39
CA LYS A 442 -1.79 -43.91 -11.83
C LYS A 442 -2.78 -42.91 -12.45
N PRO A 443 -2.37 -42.14 -13.49
CA PRO A 443 -3.21 -41.12 -14.08
C PRO A 443 -4.46 -41.70 -14.76
N THR A 444 -5.62 -41.12 -14.45
CA THR A 444 -6.85 -41.29 -15.22
C THR A 444 -7.02 -40.06 -16.13
N PRO A 445 -7.26 -40.20 -17.44
CA PRO A 445 -7.09 -39.10 -18.38
C PRO A 445 -8.24 -38.08 -18.35
N THR A 446 -7.91 -36.81 -18.15
CA THR A 446 -8.84 -35.67 -18.27
C THR A 446 -8.46 -34.74 -19.43
N ARG A 447 -9.41 -33.88 -19.82
CA ARG A 447 -9.39 -33.14 -21.10
C ARG A 447 -8.31 -32.05 -21.13
N ARG A 448 -7.67 -31.87 -22.29
CA ARG A 448 -6.80 -30.72 -22.58
C ARG A 448 -7.61 -29.42 -22.55
N LEU A 449 -7.13 -28.42 -21.82
CA LEU A 449 -7.48 -27.02 -22.08
C LEU A 449 -6.85 -26.59 -23.41
N ALA A 450 -7.65 -26.03 -24.31
CA ALA A 450 -7.19 -25.58 -25.61
C ALA A 450 -6.74 -24.11 -25.54
N SER A 451 -5.54 -23.82 -26.01
CA SER A 451 -4.95 -22.47 -25.99
C SER A 451 -5.50 -21.59 -27.11
N ALA A 452 -6.19 -20.51 -26.73
CA ALA A 452 -6.69 -19.52 -27.68
C ALA A 452 -5.67 -18.39 -27.90
N CYS A 453 -4.66 -18.60 -28.76
CA CYS A 453 -3.92 -17.48 -29.38
C CYS A 453 -3.04 -17.89 -30.57
N ARG A 454 -3.48 -17.55 -31.81
CA ARG A 454 -2.60 -17.12 -32.93
C ARG A 454 -3.41 -16.66 -34.14
N CYS A 455 -3.33 -15.38 -34.47
CA CYS A 455 -3.57 -14.90 -35.83
C CYS A 455 -2.30 -15.08 -36.67
N ASN A 456 -2.43 -15.65 -37.86
CA ASN A 456 -2.36 -14.86 -39.09
C ASN A 456 -2.69 -15.71 -40.32
N ALA A 457 -3.27 -15.08 -41.34
CA ALA A 457 -3.68 -15.74 -42.57
C ALA A 457 -2.63 -15.60 -43.68
N CYS A 458 -2.45 -16.64 -44.49
CA CYS A 458 -2.15 -16.51 -45.92
C CYS A 458 -2.43 -17.82 -46.68
N ALA A 459 -2.37 -17.76 -48.02
CA ALA A 459 -2.26 -18.86 -48.99
C ALA A 459 -3.51 -19.71 -49.37
N ARG A 460 -4.29 -19.15 -50.31
CA ARG A 460 -4.65 -19.74 -51.64
C ARG A 460 -5.29 -21.15 -51.76
N THR A 461 -6.55 -21.17 -52.19
CA THR A 461 -7.13 -22.09 -53.21
C THR A 461 -8.26 -21.33 -53.94
N GLN A 462 -8.12 -20.98 -55.22
CA GLN A 462 -8.58 -21.73 -56.41
C GLN A 462 -10.11 -21.88 -56.57
N LEU A 463 -10.66 -21.05 -57.48
CA LEU A 463 -11.98 -21.10 -58.16
C LEU A 463 -12.01 -22.21 -59.25
N PRO A 464 -13.12 -22.47 -60.00
CA PRO A 464 -14.43 -21.75 -60.15
C PRO A 464 -15.66 -22.69 -59.84
N LEU A 465 -16.93 -22.60 -60.30
CA LEU A 465 -17.66 -21.97 -61.43
C LEU A 465 -19.15 -21.63 -61.12
N ARG A 466 -19.65 -20.57 -61.77
CA ARG A 466 -20.99 -20.34 -62.41
C ARG A 466 -22.33 -20.72 -61.71
N GLY A 467 -23.21 -19.70 -61.63
CA GLY A 467 -24.66 -19.79 -61.92
C GLY A 467 -25.61 -19.86 -60.71
N THR A 468 -26.86 -19.35 -60.74
CA THR A 468 -27.56 -18.52 -61.75
C THR A 468 -28.69 -17.69 -61.07
N SER A 469 -29.23 -16.71 -61.79
CA SER A 469 -30.30 -15.75 -61.41
C SER A 469 -31.51 -16.28 -60.61
N ARG A 470 -32.07 -15.43 -59.72
CA ARG A 470 -33.41 -14.82 -59.93
C ARG A 470 -33.70 -13.62 -59.00
N ARG A 471 -34.71 -12.82 -59.38
CA ARG A 471 -35.32 -11.72 -58.60
C ARG A 471 -36.52 -12.25 -57.81
N LEU A 472 -36.94 -11.58 -56.72
CA LEU A 472 -38.25 -10.88 -56.58
C LEU A 472 -38.64 -10.55 -55.11
N ARG A 473 -39.26 -9.35 -54.94
CA ARG A 473 -40.42 -9.00 -54.06
C ARG A 473 -40.40 -9.40 -52.56
N THR A 474 -40.25 -8.47 -51.61
CA THR A 474 -41.19 -7.43 -51.05
C THR A 474 -42.09 -7.93 -49.91
N ALA A 475 -42.44 -6.99 -49.00
CA ALA A 475 -43.41 -7.11 -47.89
C ALA A 475 -42.92 -7.95 -46.67
N SER A 476 -43.40 -7.74 -45.44
CA SER A 476 -43.94 -6.57 -44.70
C SER A 476 -44.25 -7.00 -43.25
N ALA A 477 -44.64 -6.06 -42.37
CA ALA A 477 -45.01 -6.25 -40.96
C ALA A 477 -43.84 -6.65 -40.02
N SER A 478 -43.67 -6.15 -38.79
CA SER A 478 -44.53 -5.50 -37.77
C SER A 478 -45.32 -6.43 -36.85
N VAL A 479 -44.79 -6.63 -35.63
CA VAL A 479 -45.43 -7.04 -34.35
C VAL A 479 -44.34 -6.73 -33.31
N SER A 480 -44.41 -5.62 -32.57
CA SER A 480 -45.26 -5.29 -31.40
C SER A 480 -44.85 -6.03 -30.11
N SER A 481 -44.51 -5.24 -29.09
CA SER A 481 -44.09 -5.67 -27.75
C SER A 481 -45.24 -6.11 -26.85
N THR A 482 -45.01 -7.08 -25.98
CA THR A 482 -45.75 -7.27 -24.71
C THR A 482 -44.81 -7.68 -23.58
N LEU A 483 -45.17 -7.31 -22.35
CA LEU A 483 -44.38 -7.41 -21.12
C LEU A 483 -44.61 -8.73 -20.37
N SER A 484 -43.60 -9.15 -19.60
CA SER A 484 -43.73 -9.58 -18.20
C SER A 484 -42.36 -9.32 -17.51
N GLU A 485 -42.31 -8.63 -16.37
CA GLU A 485 -42.27 -9.16 -14.99
C GLU A 485 -41.09 -10.11 -14.67
N SER A 486 -40.49 -10.09 -13.47
CA SER A 486 -40.40 -9.08 -12.40
C SER A 486 -39.31 -9.49 -11.38
N SER A 487 -38.66 -8.52 -10.70
CA SER A 487 -38.14 -8.60 -9.31
C SER A 487 -37.07 -7.52 -9.04
N GLN A 488 -37.06 -6.95 -7.84
CA GLN A 488 -36.01 -6.07 -7.31
C GLN A 488 -35.30 -6.76 -6.13
N PRO A 489 -34.00 -6.54 -5.90
CA PRO A 489 -33.35 -6.87 -4.64
C PRO A 489 -33.71 -5.83 -3.56
N MET A 490 -33.90 -6.28 -2.32
CA MET A 490 -34.26 -5.41 -1.19
C MET A 490 -33.07 -4.61 -0.63
N GLN A 491 -33.34 -3.37 -0.22
CA GLN A 491 -32.52 -2.64 0.74
C GLN A 491 -32.87 -3.05 2.18
N ALA A 492 -31.93 -2.90 3.11
CA ALA A 492 -32.18 -2.98 4.55
C ALA A 492 -31.38 -1.90 5.30
N SER A 493 -32.05 -1.20 6.21
CA SER A 493 -31.55 -0.14 7.10
C SER A 493 -32.53 0.00 8.28
N VAL A 494 -32.43 1.05 9.13
CA VAL A 494 -33.31 1.37 10.30
C VAL A 494 -33.01 0.52 11.57
N THR A 495 -32.80 1.06 12.79
CA THR A 495 -32.62 2.45 13.33
C THR A 495 -31.91 2.45 14.71
N LEU A 496 -31.50 3.64 15.19
CA LEU A 496 -31.25 3.99 16.61
C LEU A 496 -32.53 3.87 17.46
N TRP A 497 -32.51 3.65 18.79
CA TRP A 497 -32.30 4.57 19.94
C TRP A 497 -32.49 3.73 21.24
N PRO A 498 -32.24 4.23 22.48
CA PRO A 498 -31.91 5.62 22.84
C PRO A 498 -30.56 5.86 23.51
#